data_AF-A0A382KEP1-F1
#
_entry.id   AF-A0A382KEP1-F1
#
_cell.length_a   1.000
_cell.length_b   1.000
_cell.length_c   1.000
_cell.angle_alpha   90.00
_cell.angle_beta   90.00
_cell.angle_gamma   90.00
#
_symmetry.space_group_name_H-M   'P 1'
#
loop_
_entity.id
_entity.type
_entity.pdbx_description
1 polymer ?
#
loop_
_entity_poly.entity_id
_entity_poly.type
_entity_poly.pdbx_seq_one_letter_code
_entity_poly.pdbx_strand_id
1 'polypeptide(L)'
;ARHLIEAGRVLRGWRIAGAEITVGRSRFDFLLERGRQRLWLEVKSCTLFGNGTAMFPDAVTERGRRHLEELAHLRQANAARPVVLFVVHSLRPRWFLPDYHTDLAFSRTFLDVRPDVRILPVAIGWNRDFSLRDETRLLRIPWDHLRREAEDRGAYLFLLRLPDARVLQIGRLDEFDLDAGWYIYVGSAMAGLDARLQRHRRRRKHVHWHIDHLREAADEVVPLPIRSSRRQECDLAADVGSTYRLAIPRFGASDCNCLGHLFFAGPTSPLDDPVFHNLLHRYRMPQPRL
;
A
#
# COMPACT_ATOMS: atom_id res chain seq x y z
N ALA A 1 9.14 -18.20 -10.98
CA ALA A 1 10.55 -17.77 -10.81
C ALA A 1 11.55 -18.76 -11.41
N ARG A 2 11.58 -20.03 -10.99
CA ARG A 2 12.44 -21.08 -11.57
C ARG A 2 12.52 -21.03 -13.10
N HIS A 3 11.38 -21.11 -13.78
CA HIS A 3 11.30 -21.03 -15.24
C HIS A 3 11.97 -19.77 -15.82
N LEU A 4 11.80 -18.60 -15.20
CA LEU A 4 12.41 -17.35 -15.66
C LEU A 4 13.95 -17.39 -15.54
N ILE A 5 14.47 -18.06 -14.52
CA ILE A 5 15.92 -18.22 -14.29
C ILE A 5 16.49 -19.20 -15.31
N GLU A 6 15.88 -20.38 -15.43
CA GLU A 6 16.32 -21.45 -16.33
C GLU A 6 16.25 -21.02 -17.80
N ALA A 7 15.23 -20.24 -18.19
CA ALA A 7 15.11 -19.66 -19.53
C ALA A 7 16.02 -18.42 -19.76
N GLY A 8 16.86 -18.03 -18.79
CA GLY A 8 17.75 -16.88 -18.90
C GLY A 8 17.02 -15.54 -19.05
N ARG A 9 15.77 -15.44 -18.58
CA ARG A 9 14.96 -14.21 -18.64
C ARG A 9 15.27 -13.29 -17.47
N VAL A 10 15.66 -13.85 -16.33
CA VAL A 10 16.19 -13.13 -15.17
C VAL A 10 17.50 -13.76 -14.71
N LEU A 11 18.37 -12.96 -14.07
CA LEU A 11 19.62 -13.44 -13.46
C LEU A 11 20.46 -14.30 -14.44
N ARG A 12 20.64 -13.82 -15.68
CA ARG A 12 21.39 -14.52 -16.73
C ARG A 12 22.77 -15.02 -16.26
N GLY A 13 23.10 -16.25 -16.62
CA GLY A 13 24.36 -16.91 -16.27
C GLY A 13 24.41 -17.50 -14.86
N TRP A 14 23.34 -17.37 -14.06
CA TRP A 14 23.19 -18.05 -12.79
C TRP A 14 22.41 -19.35 -12.96
N ARG A 15 22.81 -20.40 -12.23
CA ARG A 15 22.14 -21.71 -12.23
C ARG A 15 21.60 -22.00 -10.84
N ILE A 16 20.45 -22.69 -10.76
CA ILE A 16 19.87 -23.08 -9.47
C ILE A 16 20.70 -24.22 -8.86
N ALA A 17 21.37 -23.94 -7.74
CA ALA A 17 22.14 -24.92 -6.97
C ALA A 17 21.28 -25.62 -5.90
N GLY A 18 20.24 -24.95 -5.41
CA GLY A 18 19.24 -25.53 -4.51
C GLY A 18 18.01 -24.64 -4.36
N ALA A 19 16.95 -25.22 -3.81
CA ALA A 19 15.67 -24.56 -3.59
C ALA A 19 15.15 -24.81 -2.17
N GLU A 20 14.32 -23.89 -1.65
CA GLU A 20 13.71 -23.95 -0.32
C GLU A 20 14.73 -24.19 0.81
N ILE A 21 15.86 -23.48 0.76
CA ILE A 21 16.99 -23.71 1.67
C ILE A 21 16.77 -22.92 2.96
N THR A 22 16.91 -23.60 4.09
CA THR A 22 16.82 -22.98 5.42
C THR A 22 18.18 -22.42 5.83
N VAL A 23 18.22 -21.15 6.22
CA VAL A 23 19.39 -20.49 6.80
C VAL A 23 18.95 -19.73 8.05
N GLY A 24 19.48 -20.13 9.20
CA GLY A 24 19.02 -19.59 10.49
C GLY A 24 17.55 -19.94 10.73
N ARG A 25 16.70 -18.90 10.84
CA ARG A 25 15.25 -19.03 11.10
C ARG A 25 14.38 -18.89 9.85
N SER A 26 14.98 -18.62 8.70
CA SER A 26 14.25 -18.38 7.46
C SER A 26 14.56 -19.37 6.38
N ARG A 27 13.59 -19.53 5.48
CA ARG A 27 13.66 -20.40 4.31
C ARG A 27 13.62 -19.52 3.06
N PHE A 28 14.71 -19.55 2.30
CA PHE A 28 14.86 -18.79 1.07
C PHE A 28 14.53 -19.66 -0.14
N ASP A 29 13.90 -19.06 -1.15
CA ASP A 29 13.38 -19.80 -2.30
C ASP A 29 14.49 -20.51 -3.11
N PHE A 30 15.62 -19.84 -3.36
CA PHE A 30 16.72 -20.42 -4.15
C PHE A 30 18.11 -19.99 -3.67
N LEU A 31 19.08 -20.89 -3.85
CA LEU A 31 20.50 -20.58 -3.91
C LEU A 31 20.96 -20.76 -5.35
N LEU A 32 21.53 -19.70 -5.93
CA LEU A 32 22.10 -19.73 -7.26
C LEU A 32 23.63 -19.78 -7.22
N GLU A 33 24.22 -20.38 -8.25
CA GLU A 33 25.65 -20.46 -8.45
C GLU A 33 26.08 -19.93 -9.83
N ARG A 34 27.29 -19.36 -9.87
CA ARG A 34 27.99 -19.00 -11.10
C ARG A 34 29.50 -19.12 -10.87
N GLY A 35 30.08 -20.23 -11.31
CA GLY A 35 31.45 -20.60 -10.94
C GLY A 35 31.58 -20.75 -9.43
N ARG A 36 32.49 -19.99 -8.80
CA ARG A 36 32.68 -20.01 -7.33
C ARG A 36 31.74 -19.06 -6.58
N GLN A 37 30.97 -18.22 -7.29
CA GLN A 37 30.07 -17.26 -6.67
C GLN A 37 28.75 -17.93 -6.28
N ARG A 38 28.25 -17.57 -5.09
CA ARG A 38 26.92 -17.94 -4.58
C ARG A 38 26.03 -16.71 -4.46
N LEU A 39 24.74 -16.86 -4.73
CA LEU A 39 23.72 -15.81 -4.66
C LEU A 39 22.45 -16.37 -4.02
N TRP A 40 22.08 -15.81 -2.88
CA TRP A 40 20.80 -16.09 -2.22
C TRP A 40 19.69 -15.33 -2.91
N LEU A 41 18.58 -16.01 -3.21
CA LEU A 41 17.44 -15.45 -3.91
C LEU A 41 16.14 -15.70 -3.13
N GLU A 42 15.47 -14.61 -2.78
CA GLU A 42 14.09 -14.60 -2.32
C GLU A 42 13.17 -14.13 -3.46
N VAL A 43 12.00 -14.72 -3.59
CA VAL A 43 10.99 -14.41 -4.60
C VAL A 43 9.74 -13.86 -3.91
N LYS A 44 9.19 -12.79 -4.47
CA LYS A 44 7.91 -12.21 -4.05
C LYS A 44 6.99 -12.08 -5.27
N SER A 45 5.74 -12.50 -5.11
CA SER A 45 4.71 -12.26 -6.11
C SER A 45 4.08 -10.89 -5.88
N CYS A 46 3.87 -10.13 -6.96
CA CYS A 46 3.25 -8.81 -6.93
C CYS A 46 2.11 -8.75 -7.95
N THR A 47 0.89 -8.59 -7.43
CA THR A 47 -0.36 -8.48 -8.18
C THR A 47 -1.03 -7.11 -8.01
N LEU A 48 -0.57 -6.30 -7.06
CA LEU A 48 -1.05 -4.94 -6.84
C LEU A 48 -0.39 -3.98 -7.84
N PHE A 49 -1.15 -3.51 -8.82
CA PHE A 49 -0.67 -2.55 -9.82
C PHE A 49 -1.79 -1.67 -10.39
N GLY A 50 -1.43 -0.44 -10.77
CA GLY A 50 -2.34 0.56 -11.30
C GLY A 50 -1.58 1.82 -11.72
N ASN A 51 -2.13 2.62 -12.64
CA ASN A 51 -1.56 3.91 -13.04
C ASN A 51 -0.08 3.91 -13.48
N GLY A 52 0.42 2.76 -13.96
CA GLY A 52 1.81 2.60 -14.39
C GLY A 52 2.79 2.23 -13.25
N THR A 53 2.30 1.94 -12.06
CA THR A 53 3.08 1.56 -10.87
C THR A 53 2.63 0.20 -10.34
N ALA A 54 3.58 -0.64 -9.94
CA ALA A 54 3.34 -1.86 -9.18
C ALA A 54 3.82 -1.65 -7.74
N MET A 55 3.09 -2.20 -6.77
CA MET A 55 3.42 -2.07 -5.35
C MET A 55 3.40 -3.41 -4.62
N PHE A 56 4.21 -3.53 -3.56
CA PHE A 56 4.23 -4.69 -2.68
C PHE A 56 4.58 -4.27 -1.24
N PRO A 57 3.94 -4.82 -0.21
CA PRO A 57 2.87 -5.81 -0.26
C PRO A 57 1.48 -5.20 -0.47
N ASP A 58 0.46 -6.02 -0.69
CA ASP A 58 -0.95 -5.62 -0.72
C ASP A 58 -1.61 -5.62 0.68
N ALA A 59 -0.98 -6.25 1.66
CA ALA A 59 -1.35 -6.25 3.08
C ALA A 59 -0.09 -6.16 3.95
N VAL A 60 -0.23 -5.70 5.20
CA VAL A 60 0.89 -5.65 6.17
C VAL A 60 1.58 -7.02 6.26
N THR A 61 2.91 -7.06 6.11
CA THR A 61 3.69 -8.29 6.00
C THR A 61 4.94 -8.27 6.89
N GLU A 62 4.73 -8.61 8.15
CA GLU A 62 5.83 -8.78 9.10
C GLU A 62 6.80 -9.89 8.66
N ARG A 63 6.30 -10.96 8.03
CA ARG A 63 7.13 -12.01 7.45
C ARG A 63 8.02 -11.50 6.32
N GLY A 64 7.45 -10.74 5.38
CA GLY A 64 8.21 -10.19 4.25
C GLY A 64 9.29 -9.23 4.72
N ARG A 65 9.01 -8.42 5.75
CA ARG A 65 9.98 -7.51 6.37
C ARG A 65 11.17 -8.28 6.96
N ARG A 66 10.91 -9.28 7.82
CA ARG A 66 11.96 -10.11 8.42
C ARG A 66 12.82 -10.82 7.38
N HIS A 67 12.20 -11.37 6.32
CA HIS A 67 12.94 -12.01 5.24
C HIS A 67 13.91 -11.05 4.54
N LEU A 68 13.56 -9.76 4.36
CA LEU A 68 14.48 -8.77 3.80
C LEU A 68 15.68 -8.50 4.72
N GLU A 69 15.44 -8.40 6.03
CA GLU A 69 16.49 -8.19 7.04
C GLU A 69 17.46 -9.38 7.09
N GLU A 70 16.92 -10.59 7.14
CA GLU A 70 17.73 -11.81 7.14
C GLU A 70 18.50 -11.98 5.82
N LEU A 71 17.88 -11.63 4.69
CA LEU A 71 18.55 -11.63 3.39
C LEU A 71 19.70 -10.62 3.33
N ALA A 72 19.57 -9.46 3.98
CA ALA A 72 20.64 -8.48 4.11
C ALA A 72 21.81 -9.02 4.95
N HIS A 73 21.53 -9.74 6.04
CA HIS A 73 22.55 -10.37 6.87
C HIS A 73 23.35 -11.48 6.15
N LEU A 74 22.82 -12.03 5.05
CA LEU A 74 23.54 -12.98 4.20
C LEU A 74 24.60 -12.33 3.29
N ARG A 75 24.74 -11.00 3.33
CA ARG A 75 25.79 -10.30 2.60
C ARG A 75 27.16 -10.68 3.16
N GLN A 76 27.96 -11.38 2.35
CA GLN A 76 29.35 -11.74 2.66
C GLN A 76 30.32 -11.03 1.71
N ALA A 77 31.51 -10.66 2.20
CA ALA A 77 32.51 -9.86 1.46
C ALA A 77 32.91 -10.47 0.09
N ASN A 78 32.90 -11.80 -0.03
CA ASN A 78 33.31 -12.53 -1.23
C ASN A 78 32.16 -13.25 -1.97
N ALA A 79 30.90 -13.02 -1.59
CA ALA A 79 29.73 -13.56 -2.25
C ALA A 79 29.08 -12.52 -3.17
N ALA A 80 28.23 -12.98 -4.11
CA ALA A 80 27.37 -12.06 -4.81
C ALA A 80 26.34 -11.48 -3.83
N ARG A 81 25.89 -10.27 -4.14
CA ARG A 81 24.86 -9.60 -3.36
C ARG A 81 23.57 -10.43 -3.38
N PRO A 82 22.97 -10.78 -2.23
CA PRO A 82 21.67 -11.43 -2.17
C PRO A 82 20.62 -10.66 -2.97
N VAL A 83 19.65 -11.37 -3.56
CA VAL A 83 18.62 -10.79 -4.43
C VAL A 83 17.25 -11.05 -3.85
N VAL A 84 16.40 -10.02 -3.86
CA VAL A 84 14.96 -10.20 -3.80
C VAL A 84 14.38 -9.92 -5.20
N LEU A 85 13.72 -10.92 -5.77
CA LEU A 85 13.05 -10.87 -7.07
C LEU A 85 11.56 -10.66 -6.86
N PHE A 86 11.06 -9.48 -7.22
CA PHE A 86 9.62 -9.24 -7.30
C PHE A 86 9.13 -9.63 -8.68
N VAL A 87 8.29 -10.65 -8.77
CA VAL A 87 7.61 -11.05 -10.00
C VAL A 87 6.30 -10.26 -10.09
N VAL A 88 6.28 -9.25 -10.95
CA VAL A 88 5.11 -8.39 -11.17
C VAL A 88 4.27 -8.98 -12.29
N HIS A 89 3.05 -9.40 -11.98
CA HIS A 89 2.16 -10.15 -12.88
C HIS A 89 1.45 -9.25 -13.92
N SER A 90 2.14 -8.24 -14.45
CA SER A 90 1.63 -7.33 -15.46
C SER A 90 2.77 -6.59 -16.17
N LEU A 91 2.66 -6.44 -17.49
CA LEU A 91 3.58 -5.64 -18.31
C LEU A 91 3.21 -4.15 -18.37
N ARG A 92 2.10 -3.73 -17.75
CA ARG A 92 1.67 -2.31 -17.80
C ARG A 92 2.53 -1.39 -16.92
N PRO A 93 2.92 -1.76 -15.69
CA PRO A 93 3.72 -0.90 -14.83
C PRO A 93 5.10 -0.61 -15.40
N ARG A 94 5.58 0.62 -15.22
CA ARG A 94 6.96 1.06 -15.49
C ARG A 94 7.75 1.21 -14.19
N TRP A 95 7.05 1.46 -13.10
CA TRP A 95 7.60 1.71 -11.78
C TRP A 95 7.28 0.59 -10.81
N PHE A 96 8.19 0.36 -9.88
CA PHE A 96 7.97 -0.50 -8.72
C PHE A 96 8.31 0.26 -7.45
N LEU A 97 7.43 0.16 -6.45
CA LEU A 97 7.59 0.76 -5.13
C LEU A 97 7.17 -0.26 -4.07
N PRO A 98 7.79 -0.29 -2.87
CA PRO A 98 7.12 -0.92 -1.75
C PRO A 98 5.83 -0.14 -1.44
N ASP A 99 4.75 -0.84 -1.07
CA ASP A 99 3.48 -0.18 -0.72
C ASP A 99 3.59 0.50 0.63
N TYR A 100 4.16 1.71 0.63
CA TYR A 100 4.29 2.52 1.81
C TYR A 100 2.94 3.00 2.35
N HIS A 101 1.86 2.96 1.57
CA HIS A 101 0.52 3.24 2.08
C HIS A 101 0.00 2.07 2.93
N THR A 102 0.24 0.82 2.54
CA THR A 102 -0.20 -0.33 3.34
C THR A 102 0.76 -0.64 4.48
N ASP A 103 2.05 -0.76 4.20
CA ASP A 103 3.06 -1.23 5.13
C ASP A 103 4.29 -0.31 5.12
N LEU A 104 4.25 0.70 5.99
CA LEU A 104 5.34 1.65 6.16
C LEU A 104 6.60 0.98 6.73
N ALA A 105 6.45 -0.01 7.62
CA ALA A 105 7.57 -0.70 8.23
C ALA A 105 8.34 -1.52 7.18
N PHE A 106 7.65 -2.28 6.35
CA PHE A 106 8.24 -2.96 5.20
C PHE A 106 8.96 -1.99 4.25
N SER A 107 8.33 -0.84 3.97
CA SER A 107 8.88 0.15 3.04
C SER A 107 10.16 0.81 3.55
N ARG A 108 10.26 1.03 4.87
CA ARG A 108 11.49 1.51 5.52
C ARG A 108 12.58 0.45 5.48
N THR A 109 12.29 -0.79 5.88
CA THR A 109 13.23 -1.91 5.75
C THR A 109 13.71 -2.07 4.29
N PHE A 110 12.81 -1.94 3.32
CA PHE A 110 13.14 -2.01 1.88
C PHE A 110 14.16 -0.94 1.46
N LEU A 111 14.08 0.27 2.01
CA LEU A 111 15.07 1.33 1.81
C LEU A 111 16.39 0.97 2.50
N ASP A 112 16.32 0.51 3.73
CA ASP A 112 17.49 0.27 4.59
C ASP A 112 18.37 -0.87 4.05
N VAL A 113 17.77 -1.92 3.50
CA VAL A 113 18.53 -3.06 2.92
C VAL A 113 19.10 -2.77 1.53
N ARG A 114 18.84 -1.61 0.94
CA ARG A 114 19.31 -1.23 -0.42
C ARG A 114 20.84 -1.12 -0.58
N PRO A 115 21.70 -1.07 0.46
CA PRO A 115 23.14 -1.31 0.32
C PRO A 115 23.52 -2.80 0.27
N ASP A 116 22.75 -3.68 0.92
CA ASP A 116 23.10 -5.10 1.14
C ASP A 116 22.30 -6.12 0.30
N VAL A 117 21.04 -5.86 -0.03
CA VAL A 117 20.18 -6.67 -0.93
C VAL A 117 19.90 -6.04 -2.30
N ARG A 118 20.25 -6.72 -3.39
CA ARG A 118 19.88 -6.30 -4.75
C ARG A 118 18.38 -6.54 -4.97
N ILE A 119 17.63 -5.47 -5.18
CA ILE A 119 16.19 -5.55 -5.43
C ILE A 119 15.92 -5.58 -6.94
N LEU A 120 15.19 -6.59 -7.39
CA LEU A 120 14.95 -6.87 -8.82
C LEU A 120 13.45 -7.03 -9.10
N PRO A 121 12.72 -5.95 -9.44
CA PRO A 121 11.32 -6.05 -9.83
C PRO A 121 11.18 -6.32 -11.33
N VAL A 122 10.67 -7.49 -11.70
CA VAL A 122 10.52 -7.94 -13.09
C VAL A 122 9.05 -8.11 -13.42
N ALA A 123 8.57 -7.33 -14.38
CA ALA A 123 7.28 -7.49 -15.00
C ALA A 123 7.26 -8.67 -15.97
N ILE A 124 6.19 -9.46 -15.91
CA ILE A 124 5.90 -10.59 -16.78
C ILE A 124 4.50 -10.44 -17.40
N GLY A 125 4.31 -11.07 -18.57
CA GLY A 125 3.01 -11.10 -19.25
C GLY A 125 2.36 -12.49 -19.19
N TRP A 126 1.02 -12.50 -19.22
CA TRP A 126 0.23 -13.73 -19.30
C TRP A 126 -0.62 -13.72 -20.58
N ASN A 127 -0.72 -14.88 -21.22
CA ASN A 127 -1.67 -15.13 -22.28
C ASN A 127 -3.05 -15.45 -21.69
N ARG A 128 -4.09 -15.46 -22.53
CA ARG A 128 -5.47 -15.75 -22.10
C ARG A 128 -5.65 -17.19 -21.59
N ASP A 129 -4.79 -18.09 -22.01
CA ASP A 129 -4.72 -19.49 -21.56
C ASP A 129 -3.86 -19.67 -20.29
N PHE A 130 -3.47 -18.57 -19.64
CA PHE A 130 -2.56 -18.55 -18.49
C PHE A 130 -1.16 -19.09 -18.77
N SER A 131 -0.75 -19.24 -20.03
CA SER A 131 0.66 -19.45 -20.36
C SER A 131 1.46 -18.15 -20.17
N LEU A 132 2.72 -18.31 -19.76
CA LEU A 132 3.63 -17.18 -19.58
C LEU A 132 4.06 -16.65 -20.96
N ARG A 133 3.98 -15.33 -21.16
CA ARG A 133 4.53 -14.70 -22.37
C ARG A 133 6.05 -14.71 -22.33
N ASP A 134 6.65 -14.77 -23.51
CA ASP A 134 8.11 -14.70 -23.66
C ASP A 134 8.67 -13.27 -23.55
N GLU A 135 8.11 -12.47 -22.65
CA GLU A 135 8.47 -11.07 -22.44
C GLU A 135 8.67 -10.81 -20.95
N THR A 136 9.80 -10.19 -20.62
CA THR A 136 10.11 -9.72 -19.26
C THR A 136 10.67 -8.32 -19.31
N ARG A 137 10.29 -7.46 -18.36
CA ARG A 137 10.83 -6.11 -18.25
C ARG A 137 11.23 -5.77 -16.82
N LEU A 138 12.45 -5.26 -16.65
CA LEU A 138 12.89 -4.70 -15.38
C LEU A 138 12.16 -3.38 -15.11
N LEU A 139 11.54 -3.25 -13.94
CA LEU A 139 10.89 -2.02 -13.52
C LEU A 139 11.87 -1.08 -12.83
N ARG A 140 11.63 0.22 -12.95
CA ARG A 140 12.44 1.24 -12.28
C ARG A 140 11.93 1.50 -10.87
N ILE A 141 12.84 1.63 -9.91
CA ILE A 141 12.51 2.04 -8.55
C ILE A 141 12.91 3.51 -8.38
N PRO A 142 11.97 4.44 -8.18
CA PRO A 142 12.24 5.86 -8.03
C PRO A 142 12.62 6.15 -6.56
N TRP A 143 13.88 5.89 -6.22
CA TRP A 143 14.38 5.94 -4.83
C TRP A 143 14.15 7.28 -4.12
N ASP A 144 14.30 8.40 -4.82
CA ASP A 144 14.13 9.73 -4.22
C ASP A 144 12.66 10.03 -3.92
N HIS A 145 11.74 9.57 -4.78
CA HIS A 145 10.31 9.60 -4.49
C HIS A 145 9.99 8.74 -3.26
N LEU A 146 10.49 7.49 -3.23
CA LEU A 146 10.25 6.60 -2.09
C LEU A 146 10.73 7.20 -0.76
N ARG A 147 11.96 7.73 -0.72
CA ARG A 147 12.51 8.37 0.49
C ARG A 147 11.68 9.57 0.97
N ARG A 148 11.03 10.29 0.06
CA ARG A 148 10.22 11.46 0.40
C ARG A 148 8.81 11.10 0.90
N GLU A 149 8.18 10.10 0.28
CA GLU A 149 6.78 9.74 0.55
C GLU A 149 6.61 8.66 1.63
N ALA A 150 7.59 7.76 1.84
CA ALA A 150 7.53 6.69 2.84
C ALA A 150 7.78 7.21 4.27
N GLU A 151 6.93 8.14 4.71
CA GLU A 151 6.95 8.75 6.03
C GLU A 151 5.58 8.64 6.71
N ASP A 152 5.55 8.69 8.03
CA ASP A 152 4.32 8.56 8.83
C ASP A 152 3.47 9.85 8.83
N ARG A 153 3.06 10.25 7.63
CA ARG A 153 2.29 11.46 7.34
C ARG A 153 1.50 11.33 6.04
N GLY A 154 0.39 12.03 5.94
CA GLY A 154 -0.41 12.13 4.72
C GLY A 154 -1.89 12.31 4.99
N ALA A 155 -2.70 11.96 3.99
CA ALA A 155 -4.14 11.91 4.08
C ALA A 155 -4.62 10.48 4.42
N TYR A 156 -5.90 10.33 4.69
CA TYR A 156 -6.56 9.04 4.80
C TYR A 156 -8.03 9.13 4.41
N LEU A 157 -8.56 8.01 3.93
CA LEU A 157 -9.99 7.75 3.89
C LEU A 157 -10.33 6.82 5.05
N PHE A 158 -11.49 7.06 5.66
CA PHE A 158 -12.01 6.25 6.73
C PHE A 158 -13.41 5.82 6.34
N LEU A 159 -13.58 4.54 6.04
CA LEU A 159 -14.88 3.97 5.69
C LEU A 159 -15.57 3.54 6.97
N LEU A 160 -16.82 3.96 7.17
CA LEU A 160 -17.62 3.57 8.32
C LEU A 160 -18.97 3.05 7.83
N ARG A 161 -19.47 1.97 8.43
CA ARG A 161 -20.84 1.48 8.17
C ARG A 161 -21.74 1.81 9.35
N LEU A 162 -22.85 2.50 9.09
CA LEU A 162 -23.98 2.58 10.00
C LEU A 162 -24.97 1.47 9.65
N PRO A 163 -25.25 0.52 10.56
CA PRO A 163 -26.19 -0.57 10.29
C PRO A 163 -27.64 -0.09 10.17
N ASP A 164 -28.00 0.97 10.89
CA ASP A 164 -29.34 1.53 10.97
C ASP A 164 -29.27 3.06 10.85
N ALA A 165 -30.36 3.67 10.40
CA ALA A 165 -30.49 5.12 10.42
C ALA A 165 -30.50 5.63 11.88
N ARG A 166 -29.80 6.73 12.13
CA ARG A 166 -29.61 7.27 13.49
C ARG A 166 -29.50 8.79 13.46
N VAL A 167 -30.15 9.42 14.44
CA VAL A 167 -29.88 10.81 14.78
C VAL A 167 -28.65 10.86 15.70
N LEU A 168 -27.62 11.59 15.29
CA LEU A 168 -26.38 11.73 16.07
C LEU A 168 -26.11 13.21 16.39
N GLN A 169 -25.89 13.50 17.68
CA GLN A 169 -25.33 14.78 18.12
C GLN A 169 -23.83 14.82 17.80
N ILE A 170 -23.42 15.73 16.92
CA ILE A 170 -22.02 15.88 16.51
C ILE A 170 -21.40 17.09 17.22
N GLY A 171 -20.82 16.85 18.40
CA GLY A 171 -20.14 17.88 19.18
C GLY A 171 -21.01 19.12 19.40
N ARG A 172 -20.52 20.28 18.94
CA ARG A 172 -21.22 21.58 18.98
C ARG A 172 -21.85 21.98 17.64
N LEU A 173 -21.83 21.12 16.62
CA LEU A 173 -22.41 21.43 15.31
C LEU A 173 -23.93 21.46 15.42
N ASP A 174 -24.56 20.28 15.45
CA ASP A 174 -26.00 20.10 15.65
C ASP A 174 -26.33 18.59 15.76
N GLU A 175 -27.61 18.27 15.89
CA GLU A 175 -28.15 16.93 15.61
C GLU A 175 -28.33 16.73 14.10
N PHE A 176 -27.86 15.58 13.60
CA PHE A 176 -28.01 15.22 12.19
C PHE A 176 -28.69 13.85 12.06
N ASP A 177 -29.67 13.75 11.18
CA ASP A 177 -30.26 12.48 10.76
C ASP A 177 -29.35 11.83 9.71
N LEU A 178 -28.90 10.61 10.01
CA LEU A 178 -27.98 9.84 9.17
C LEU A 178 -28.63 8.55 8.75
N ASP A 179 -28.72 8.34 7.43
CA ASP A 179 -29.19 7.11 6.80
C ASP A 179 -28.33 5.89 7.18
N ALA A 180 -28.93 4.70 7.14
CA ALA A 180 -28.18 3.45 7.18
C ALA A 180 -27.29 3.32 5.92
N GLY A 181 -26.07 2.83 6.08
CA GLY A 181 -25.16 2.58 4.96
C GLY A 181 -23.71 2.99 5.24
N TRP A 182 -22.95 3.15 4.16
CA TRP A 182 -21.52 3.46 4.20
C TRP A 182 -21.26 4.96 4.10
N TYR A 183 -20.29 5.39 4.89
CA TYR A 183 -19.78 6.75 4.92
C TYR A 183 -18.28 6.76 4.64
N ILE A 184 -17.85 7.76 3.87
CA ILE A 184 -16.45 8.03 3.57
C ILE A 184 -16.07 9.32 4.28
N TYR A 185 -15.18 9.22 5.26
CA TYR A 185 -14.59 10.38 5.89
C TYR A 185 -13.17 10.62 5.34
N VAL A 186 -12.88 11.87 4.99
CA VAL A 186 -11.56 12.31 4.54
C VAL A 186 -10.88 13.07 5.68
N GLY A 187 -9.62 12.74 5.93
CA GLY A 187 -8.83 13.46 6.93
C GLY A 187 -7.35 13.48 6.58
N SER A 188 -6.57 14.22 7.35
CA SER A 188 -5.11 14.16 7.30
C SER A 188 -4.43 14.12 8.65
N ALA A 189 -3.17 13.70 8.62
CA ALA A 189 -2.24 13.80 9.72
C ALA A 189 -0.84 13.98 9.14
N MET A 190 -0.27 15.17 9.27
CA MET A 190 1.07 15.47 8.76
C MET A 190 2.20 15.11 9.74
N ALA A 191 1.83 14.67 10.94
CA ALA A 191 2.72 14.10 11.94
C ALA A 191 1.97 13.00 12.70
N GLY A 192 2.37 11.73 12.52
CA GLY A 192 1.76 10.60 13.21
C GLY A 192 0.47 10.11 12.56
N LEU A 193 0.51 9.75 11.26
CA LEU A 193 -0.66 9.23 10.55
C LEU A 193 -1.16 7.92 11.17
N ASP A 194 -0.26 6.99 11.51
CA ASP A 194 -0.66 5.72 12.12
C ASP A 194 -1.34 5.93 13.48
N ALA A 195 -0.81 6.84 14.31
CA ALA A 195 -1.44 7.18 15.59
C ALA A 195 -2.85 7.77 15.40
N ARG A 196 -3.05 8.62 14.38
CA ARG A 196 -4.35 9.18 14.03
C ARG A 196 -5.35 8.10 13.60
N LEU A 197 -4.92 7.20 12.72
CA LEU A 197 -5.75 6.08 12.25
C LEU A 197 -6.14 5.15 13.39
N GLN A 198 -5.19 4.80 14.27
CA GLN A 198 -5.46 3.96 15.43
C GLN A 198 -6.43 4.62 16.40
N ARG A 199 -6.32 5.93 16.60
CA ARG A 199 -7.29 6.66 17.42
C ARG A 199 -8.69 6.61 16.82
N HIS A 200 -8.84 6.83 15.52
CA HIS A 200 -10.16 6.77 14.88
C HIS A 200 -10.74 5.35 14.83
N ARG A 201 -9.92 4.30 14.79
CA ARG A 201 -10.40 2.91 14.83
C ARG A 201 -11.08 2.54 16.15
N ARG A 202 -10.56 3.05 17.27
CA ARG A 202 -11.11 2.77 18.62
C ARG A 202 -12.57 3.20 18.67
N ARG A 203 -13.45 2.32 19.16
CA ARG A 203 -14.89 2.62 19.29
C ARG A 203 -15.15 3.51 20.51
N ARG A 204 -14.91 3.02 21.72
CA ARG A 204 -15.11 3.78 22.97
C ARG A 204 -13.86 4.56 23.32
N LYS A 205 -13.98 5.88 23.48
CA LYS A 205 -12.88 6.80 23.82
C LYS A 205 -13.45 8.13 24.28
N HIS A 206 -12.61 8.95 24.91
CA HIS A 206 -12.96 10.36 25.06
C HIS A 206 -13.09 10.99 23.67
N VAL A 207 -14.25 11.55 23.39
CA VAL A 207 -14.57 12.21 22.12
C VAL A 207 -13.75 13.48 21.99
N HIS A 208 -13.10 13.67 20.83
CA HIS A 208 -12.33 14.87 20.55
C HIS A 208 -12.62 15.42 19.15
N TRP A 209 -12.82 14.55 18.16
CA TRP A 209 -13.16 14.94 16.79
C TRP A 209 -14.59 14.55 16.43
N HIS A 210 -15.18 15.27 15.46
CA HIS A 210 -16.54 14.99 14.98
C HIS A 210 -16.72 13.53 14.53
N ILE A 211 -15.72 12.95 13.86
CA ILE A 211 -15.70 11.52 13.47
C ILE A 211 -15.76 10.56 14.66
N ASP A 212 -15.31 10.95 15.86
CA ASP A 212 -15.36 10.06 17.02
C ASP A 212 -16.81 9.72 17.40
N HIS A 213 -17.76 10.65 17.24
CA HIS A 213 -19.20 10.40 17.44
C HIS A 213 -19.75 9.38 16.42
N LEU A 214 -19.41 9.57 15.14
CA LEU A 214 -19.83 8.64 14.08
C LEU A 214 -19.23 7.25 14.29
N ARG A 215 -17.97 7.19 14.73
CA ARG A 215 -17.28 5.93 14.98
C ARG A 215 -17.97 5.10 16.07
N GLU A 216 -18.50 5.71 17.12
CA GLU A 216 -19.19 5.00 18.21
C GLU A 216 -20.44 4.26 17.72
N ALA A 217 -21.19 4.89 16.80
CA ALA A 217 -22.39 4.36 16.18
C ALA A 217 -22.10 3.31 15.09
N ALA A 218 -20.98 3.44 14.38
CA ALA A 218 -20.61 2.54 13.30
C ALA A 218 -20.20 1.14 13.80
N ASP A 219 -20.65 0.09 13.14
CA ASP A 219 -20.29 -1.30 13.47
C ASP A 219 -19.02 -1.75 12.73
N GLU A 220 -18.80 -1.26 11.51
CA GLU A 220 -17.60 -1.51 10.73
C GLU A 220 -16.75 -0.26 10.50
N VAL A 221 -15.43 -0.50 10.36
CA VAL A 221 -14.46 0.56 10.12
C VAL A 221 -13.26 0.08 9.31
N VAL A 222 -12.97 0.78 8.20
CA VAL A 222 -11.81 0.48 7.36
C VAL A 222 -10.99 1.74 7.14
N PRO A 223 -9.78 1.85 7.72
CA PRO A 223 -8.85 2.92 7.39
C PRO A 223 -8.12 2.61 6.08
N LEU A 224 -8.00 3.63 5.23
CA LEU A 224 -7.23 3.60 3.99
C LEU A 224 -6.22 4.76 4.02
N PRO A 225 -5.01 4.54 4.56
CA PRO A 225 -3.93 5.53 4.54
C PRO A 225 -3.53 5.93 3.12
N ILE A 226 -3.26 7.22 2.94
CA ILE A 226 -2.69 7.83 1.73
C ILE A 226 -1.48 8.66 2.17
N ARG A 227 -0.38 7.97 2.45
CA ARG A 227 0.91 8.61 2.79
C ARG A 227 1.44 9.47 1.66
N SER A 228 1.78 10.71 2.00
CA SER A 228 2.45 11.64 1.11
C SER A 228 3.11 12.75 1.93
N SER A 229 4.18 13.30 1.40
CA SER A 229 4.79 14.54 1.86
C SER A 229 3.92 15.77 1.65
N ARG A 230 2.95 15.73 0.72
CA ARG A 230 2.07 16.85 0.40
C ARG A 230 0.78 16.78 1.22
N ARG A 231 0.23 17.95 1.55
CA ARG A 231 -1.14 18.08 2.06
C ARG A 231 -2.10 17.95 0.89
N GLN A 232 -2.88 16.87 0.87
CA GLN A 232 -3.82 16.55 -0.21
C GLN A 232 -5.24 16.29 0.28
N GLU A 233 -5.52 16.64 1.55
CA GLU A 233 -6.83 16.40 2.18
C GLU A 233 -7.97 17.09 1.43
N CYS A 234 -7.83 18.40 1.16
CA CYS A 234 -8.87 19.17 0.48
C CYS A 234 -9.09 18.68 -0.96
N ASP A 235 -8.01 18.37 -1.68
CA ASP A 235 -8.09 17.81 -3.04
C ASP A 235 -8.82 16.47 -3.03
N LEU A 236 -8.48 15.60 -2.06
CA LEU A 236 -9.11 14.30 -1.88
C LEU A 236 -10.58 14.43 -1.48
N ALA A 237 -10.92 15.37 -0.59
CA ALA A 237 -12.30 15.63 -0.19
C ALA A 237 -13.14 16.17 -1.38
N ALA A 238 -12.57 17.04 -2.21
CA ALA A 238 -13.23 17.53 -3.41
C ALA A 238 -13.47 16.39 -4.43
N ASP A 239 -12.46 15.55 -4.67
CA ASP A 239 -12.58 14.39 -5.56
C ASP A 239 -13.65 13.39 -5.05
N VAL A 240 -13.66 13.08 -3.75
CA VAL A 240 -14.69 12.21 -3.14
C VAL A 240 -16.08 12.87 -3.27
N GLY A 241 -16.20 14.16 -2.99
CA GLY A 241 -17.46 14.91 -3.09
C GLY A 241 -18.00 15.07 -4.52
N SER A 242 -17.16 14.89 -5.54
CA SER A 242 -17.61 14.84 -6.93
C SER A 242 -18.36 13.54 -7.29
N THR A 243 -18.17 12.49 -6.47
CA THR A 243 -18.74 11.15 -6.69
C THR A 243 -19.83 10.83 -5.67
N TYR A 244 -19.64 11.22 -4.40
CA TYR A 244 -20.49 10.85 -3.28
C TYR A 244 -21.18 12.08 -2.67
N ARG A 245 -22.40 11.88 -2.18
CA ARG A 245 -23.22 12.95 -1.58
C ARG A 245 -22.56 13.45 -0.29
N LEU A 246 -22.41 14.76 -0.12
CA LEU A 246 -22.00 15.35 1.16
C LEU A 246 -23.01 14.97 2.25
N ALA A 247 -22.55 14.34 3.32
CA ALA A 247 -23.42 13.85 4.39
C ALA A 247 -23.75 14.95 5.41
N ILE A 248 -22.73 15.66 5.89
CA ILE A 248 -22.88 16.73 6.89
C ILE A 248 -22.03 17.93 6.46
N PRO A 249 -22.64 19.12 6.26
CA PRO A 249 -21.90 20.34 6.00
C PRO A 249 -20.88 20.66 7.11
N ARG A 250 -19.71 21.15 6.71
CA ARG A 250 -18.58 21.56 7.57
C ARG A 250 -18.00 20.44 8.46
N PHE A 251 -18.47 19.20 8.35
CA PHE A 251 -17.95 18.08 9.12
C PHE A 251 -16.47 17.81 8.77
N GLY A 252 -15.59 17.90 9.77
CA GLY A 252 -14.15 17.70 9.57
C GLY A 252 -13.43 18.83 8.81
N ALA A 253 -14.12 19.93 8.47
CA ALA A 253 -13.58 21.06 7.71
C ALA A 253 -13.37 22.31 8.59
N SER A 254 -12.96 22.13 9.85
CA SER A 254 -12.84 23.23 10.82
C SER A 254 -11.67 24.17 10.55
N ASP A 255 -10.62 23.69 9.89
CA ASP A 255 -9.39 24.40 9.56
C ASP A 255 -9.26 24.71 8.05
N CYS A 256 -10.33 24.51 7.27
CA CYS A 256 -10.35 24.78 5.84
C CYS A 256 -11.72 25.33 5.36
N ASN A 257 -11.76 25.74 4.08
CA ASN A 257 -12.97 26.29 3.44
C ASN A 257 -13.80 25.24 2.68
N CYS A 258 -13.53 23.94 2.89
CA CYS A 258 -14.29 22.88 2.23
C CYS A 258 -15.76 22.86 2.70
N LEU A 259 -16.64 22.35 1.84
CA LEU A 259 -18.06 22.15 2.17
C LEU A 259 -18.25 21.13 3.30
N GLY A 260 -17.31 20.19 3.45
CA GLY A 260 -17.26 19.16 4.48
C GLY A 260 -16.45 17.97 3.97
N HIS A 261 -16.02 17.10 4.88
CA HIS A 261 -15.15 15.95 4.60
C HIS A 261 -15.84 14.61 4.90
N LEU A 262 -17.15 14.60 5.15
CA LEU A 262 -17.94 13.38 5.35
C LEU A 262 -18.94 13.21 4.22
N PHE A 263 -18.90 12.05 3.56
CA PHE A 263 -19.72 11.74 2.40
C PHE A 263 -20.48 10.44 2.60
N PHE A 264 -21.71 10.37 2.09
CA PHE A 264 -22.55 9.18 2.10
C PHE A 264 -22.37 8.41 0.80
N ALA A 265 -22.02 7.13 0.90
CA ALA A 265 -21.76 6.23 -0.21
C ALA A 265 -22.92 5.26 -0.52
N GLY A 266 -23.98 5.26 0.29
CA GLY A 266 -25.12 4.37 0.10
C GLY A 266 -24.96 3.00 0.78
N PRO A 267 -25.80 2.01 0.43
CA PRO A 267 -25.87 0.74 1.15
C PRO A 267 -24.72 -0.23 0.84
N THR A 268 -24.07 -0.07 -0.32
CA THR A 268 -22.96 -0.94 -0.76
C THR A 268 -21.62 -0.43 -0.27
N SER A 269 -20.70 -1.35 0.04
CA SER A 269 -19.35 -0.97 0.45
C SER A 269 -18.62 -0.22 -0.67
N PRO A 270 -17.95 0.92 -0.38
CA PRO A 270 -17.07 1.56 -1.35
C PRO A 270 -15.94 0.63 -1.83
N LEU A 271 -15.59 -0.40 -1.07
CA LEU A 271 -14.59 -1.40 -1.49
C LEU A 271 -15.09 -2.36 -2.57
N ASP A 272 -16.38 -2.32 -2.92
CA ASP A 272 -16.95 -3.08 -4.02
C ASP A 272 -17.25 -2.18 -5.25
N ASP A 273 -16.92 -0.87 -5.16
CA ASP A 273 -17.19 0.14 -6.18
C ASP A 273 -15.95 0.42 -7.05
N PRO A 274 -15.98 0.10 -8.37
CA PRO A 274 -14.90 0.42 -9.29
C PRO A 274 -14.53 1.92 -9.36
N VAL A 275 -15.50 2.81 -9.15
CA VAL A 275 -15.25 4.26 -9.14
C VAL A 275 -14.41 4.64 -7.93
N PHE A 276 -14.74 4.08 -6.76
CA PHE A 276 -13.93 4.25 -5.54
C PHE A 276 -12.50 3.72 -5.72
N HIS A 277 -12.35 2.53 -6.30
CA HIS A 277 -11.02 1.96 -6.55
C HIS A 277 -10.17 2.84 -7.45
N ASN A 278 -10.75 3.40 -8.51
CA ASN A 278 -10.05 4.31 -9.41
C ASN A 278 -9.63 5.61 -8.71
N LEU A 279 -10.50 6.17 -7.87
CA LEU A 279 -10.17 7.31 -7.01
C LEU A 279 -9.00 6.95 -6.08
N LEU A 280 -9.11 5.84 -5.34
CA LEU A 280 -8.07 5.42 -4.40
C LEU A 280 -6.71 5.19 -5.10
N HIS A 281 -6.71 4.54 -6.27
CA HIS A 281 -5.50 4.31 -7.05
C HIS A 281 -4.84 5.59 -7.56
N ARG A 282 -5.61 6.65 -7.85
CA ARG A 282 -5.06 7.96 -8.25
C ARG A 282 -4.16 8.54 -7.16
N TYR A 283 -4.55 8.36 -5.90
CA TYR A 283 -3.84 8.89 -4.74
C TYR A 283 -2.76 7.94 -4.20
N ARG A 284 -2.99 6.62 -4.24
CA ARG A 284 -2.05 5.60 -3.73
C ARG A 284 -1.04 5.10 -4.75
N MET A 285 -1.28 5.30 -6.05
CA MET A 285 -0.36 4.90 -7.11
C MET A 285 -0.09 6.06 -8.08
N PRO A 286 0.30 7.25 -7.59
CA PRO A 286 0.64 8.34 -8.48
C PRO A 286 1.87 7.94 -9.31
N GLN A 287 1.96 8.46 -10.53
CA GLN A 287 3.21 8.33 -11.28
C GLN A 287 4.32 9.08 -10.52
N PRO A 288 5.45 8.41 -10.22
CA PRO A 288 6.56 9.04 -9.50
C PRO A 288 7.07 10.25 -10.27
N ARG A 289 7.19 11.39 -9.57
CA ARG A 289 7.92 12.56 -10.08
C ARG A 289 9.40 12.27 -9.97
N LEU A 290 10.07 12.23 -11.11
CA LEU A 290 11.51 12.03 -11.25
C LEU A 290 12.29 13.28 -10.89
#